data_AF-A0A4V2BAP6-F1
#
_entry.id   AF-A0A4V2BAP6-F1
#
_cell.length_a   1.000
_cell.length_b   1.000
_cell.length_c   1.000
_cell.angle_alpha   90.00
_cell.angle_beta   90.00
_cell.angle_gamma   90.00
#
_symmetry.space_group_name_H-M   'P 1'
#
loop_
_entity.id
_entity.type
_entity.pdbx_description
1 polymer ?
#
loop_
_entity_poly.entity_id
_entity_poly.type
_entity_poly.pdbx_seq_one_letter_code
_entity_poly.pdbx_strand_id
1 'polypeptide(L)' 'SNTNIETTFKELAAAHNIKPGELQLPMRIMLVGGKFGPAVFEIAAMIGKEETIARIKNALTIFNA' A
#
# COMPACT_ATOMS: atom_id res chain seq x y z
N SER A 1 14.14 -3.26 -14.94
CA SER A 1 14.24 -2.01 -14.15
C SER A 1 13.72 -2.29 -12.76
N ASN A 2 14.57 -2.26 -11.73
CA ASN A 2 14.12 -2.39 -10.34
C ASN A 2 13.51 -1.05 -9.90
N THR A 3 12.30 -0.79 -10.35
CA THR A 3 11.57 0.41 -9.92
C THR A 3 11.20 0.24 -8.45
N ASN A 4 11.68 1.14 -7.60
CA ASN A 4 11.39 1.12 -6.16
C ASN A 4 9.90 1.40 -5.94
N ILE A 5 9.19 0.46 -5.30
CA ILE A 5 7.76 0.58 -4.97
C ILE A 5 7.43 1.89 -4.25
N GLU A 6 8.33 2.37 -3.39
CA GLU A 6 8.15 3.62 -2.67
C GLU A 6 8.16 4.82 -3.62
N THR A 7 9.06 4.84 -4.60
CA THR A 7 9.14 5.90 -5.61
C THR A 7 7.87 5.94 -6.44
N THR A 8 7.48 4.81 -7.04
CA THR A 8 6.25 4.72 -7.85
C THR A 8 5.01 5.07 -7.04
N PHE A 9 4.94 4.65 -5.78
CA PHE A 9 3.84 4.99 -4.90
C PHE A 9 3.74 6.50 -4.65
N LYS A 10 4.87 7.16 -4.33
CA LYS A 10 4.90 8.60 -4.07
C LYS A 10 4.58 9.41 -5.33
N GLU A 11 5.13 9.02 -6.47
CA GLU A 11 4.85 9.67 -7.77
C GLU A 11 3.39 9.55 -8.15
N LEU A 12 2.79 8.37 -8.00
CA LEU A 12 1.38 8.16 -8.30
C LEU A 12 0.48 8.94 -7.34
N ALA A 13 0.77 8.93 -6.03
CA ALA A 13 0.03 9.72 -5.05
C ALA A 13 0.07 11.22 -5.40
N ALA A 14 1.26 11.73 -5.75
CA ALA A 14 1.44 13.12 -6.16
C ALA A 14 0.67 13.45 -7.46
N ALA A 15 0.68 12.56 -8.46
CA ALA A 15 -0.06 12.72 -9.71
C ALA A 15 -1.59 12.81 -9.49
N HIS A 16 -2.09 12.20 -8.41
CA HIS A 16 -3.49 12.29 -7.99
C HIS A 16 -3.77 13.38 -6.94
N ASN A 17 -2.81 14.26 -6.64
CA ASN A 17 -2.91 15.30 -5.60
C ASN A 17 -3.18 14.74 -4.19
N ILE A 18 -2.75 13.51 -3.91
CA ILE A 18 -2.86 12.86 -2.61
C ILE A 18 -1.51 12.95 -1.90
N LYS A 19 -1.49 13.36 -0.63
CA LYS A 19 -0.24 13.33 0.13
C LYS A 19 0.17 11.88 0.37
N PRO A 20 1.42 11.47 0.13
CA PRO A 20 1.83 10.08 0.31
C PRO A 20 1.50 9.52 1.70
N GLY A 21 1.66 10.32 2.77
CA GLY A 21 1.33 9.89 4.13
C GLY A 21 -0.16 9.56 4.34
N GLU A 22 -1.06 10.23 3.62
CA GLU A 22 -2.51 9.97 3.67
C GLU A 22 -2.86 8.65 2.97
N LEU A 23 -2.10 8.25 1.94
CA LEU A 23 -2.31 7.00 1.20
C LEU A 23 -1.61 5.80 1.86
N GLN A 24 -0.48 6.03 2.55
CA GLN A 24 0.28 4.99 3.24
C GLN A 24 -0.51 4.35 4.38
N LEU A 25 -1.35 5.11 5.10
CA LEU A 25 -2.19 4.57 6.17
C LEU A 25 -3.26 3.60 5.63
N PRO A 26 -4.07 3.95 4.62
CA PRO A 26 -4.95 3.01 3.92
C PRO A 26 -4.20 1.77 3.43
N MET A 27 -3.05 1.94 2.78
CA MET A 27 -2.25 0.81 2.30
C MET A 27 -1.85 -0.10 3.48
N ARG A 28 -1.42 0.44 4.61
CA ARG A 28 -1.11 -0.35 5.82
C ARG A 28 -2.31 -1.15 6.30
N ILE A 29 -3.49 -0.53 6.39
CA ILE A 29 -4.74 -1.22 6.79
C ILE A 29 -5.03 -2.37 5.82
N MET A 30 -4.88 -2.16 4.52
CA MET A 30 -5.08 -3.21 3.52
C MET A 30 -4.10 -4.38 3.71
N LEU A 31 -2.84 -4.10 4.08
CA LEU A 31 -1.81 -5.14 4.20
C LEU A 31 -1.84 -5.91 5.53
N VAL A 32 -2.19 -5.28 6.65
CA VAL A 32 -2.10 -5.91 7.98
C VAL A 32 -3.38 -5.86 8.81
N GLY A 33 -4.47 -5.31 8.27
CA GLY A 33 -5.77 -5.24 8.96
C GLY A 33 -5.85 -4.17 10.05
N GLY A 34 -4.91 -3.23 10.11
CA GLY A 34 -4.91 -2.18 11.11
C GLY A 34 -3.86 -1.09 10.89
N LYS A 35 -3.80 -0.13 11.82
CA LYS A 35 -2.89 1.04 11.75
C LYS A 35 -1.49 0.78 12.31
N PHE A 36 -1.18 -0.45 12.69
CA PHE A 36 0.06 -0.87 13.36
C PHE A 36 1.04 -1.54 12.40
N GLY A 37 2.29 -1.71 12.83
CA GLY A 37 3.34 -2.39 12.09
C GLY A 37 4.47 -1.46 11.63
N PRO A 38 5.50 -2.03 10.96
CA PRO A 38 6.67 -1.30 10.49
C PRO A 38 6.34 -0.37 9.31
N ALA A 39 7.36 0.13 8.60
CA ALA A 39 7.12 0.97 7.43
C ALA A 39 6.31 0.18 6.36
N VAL A 40 5.37 0.85 5.68
CA VAL A 40 4.42 0.15 4.80
C VAL A 40 5.12 -0.58 3.64
N PHE A 41 6.24 -0.04 3.16
CA PHE A 41 7.04 -0.68 2.11
C PHE A 41 7.88 -1.85 2.63
N GLU A 42 8.25 -1.86 3.91
CA GLU A 42 8.87 -3.03 4.55
C GLU A 42 7.85 -4.17 4.71
N ILE A 43 6.60 -3.84 5.06
CA ILE A 43 5.51 -4.82 5.10
C ILE A 43 5.32 -5.46 3.71
N ALA A 44 5.20 -4.62 2.67
CA ALA A 44 5.03 -5.10 1.29
C ALA A 44 6.21 -5.97 0.82
N ALA A 45 7.44 -5.60 1.19
CA ALA A 45 8.63 -6.39 0.89
C ALA A 45 8.64 -7.74 1.65
N MET A 46 8.22 -7.74 2.92
CA MET A 46 8.19 -8.94 3.76
C MET A 46 7.16 -9.98 3.27
N ILE A 47 5.97 -9.55 2.88
CA ILE A 47 4.91 -10.45 2.42
C ILE A 47 5.01 -10.81 0.93
N GLY A 48 5.79 -10.05 0.16
CA GLY A 48 5.99 -10.27 -1.27
C GLY A 48 4.91 -9.63 -2.15
N LYS A 49 5.19 -9.58 -3.46
CA LYS A 49 4.37 -8.87 -4.45
C LYS A 49 2.98 -9.47 -4.60
N GLU A 50 2.91 -10.79 -4.75
CA GLU A 50 1.66 -11.52 -5.02
C GLU A 50 0.67 -11.34 -3.86
N GLU A 51 1.16 -11.49 -2.63
CA GLU A 51 0.36 -11.31 -1.41
C GLU A 51 -0.04 -9.84 -1.20
N THR A 52 0.86 -8.90 -1.48
CA THR A 52 0.55 -7.46 -1.45
C THR A 52 -0.64 -7.14 -2.35
N ILE A 53 -0.63 -7.66 -3.59
CA ILE A 53 -1.71 -7.44 -4.56
C ILE A 53 -3.00 -8.12 -4.10
N ALA A 54 -2.93 -9.37 -3.62
CA ALA A 54 -4.08 -10.12 -3.15
C ALA A 54 -4.80 -9.40 -1.99
N ARG A 55 -4.05 -8.93 -1.00
CA ARG A 55 -4.61 -8.20 0.16
C ARG A 55 -5.25 -6.88 -0.23
N ILE A 56 -4.62 -6.10 -1.10
CA ILE A 56 -5.19 -4.84 -1.61
C ILE A 56 -6.51 -5.11 -2.33
N LYS A 57 -6.55 -6.10 -3.23
CA LYS A 57 -7.78 -6.46 -3.95
C LYS A 57 -8.89 -6.87 -2.99
N ASN A 58 -8.57 -7.72 -2.01
CA ASN A 58 -9.54 -8.14 -0.99
C ASN A 58 -10.08 -6.94 -0.20
N ALA A 59 -9.21 -6.07 0.30
CA ALA A 59 -9.61 -4.88 1.04
C ALA A 59 -10.51 -3.95 0.22
N LEU A 60 -10.23 -3.76 -1.07
CA LEU A 60 -11.09 -2.98 -1.98
C LEU A 60 -12.50 -3.60 -2.15
N THR A 61 -12.63 -4.93 -2.15
CA THR A 61 -13.96 -5.56 -2.17
C THR A 61 -14.76 -5.31 -0.88
N ILE A 62 -14.07 -5.12 0.26
CA ILE A 62 -14.70 -4.84 1.55
C ILE A 62 -15.07 -3.36 1.68
N PHE A 63 -14.23 -2.44 1.21
CA PHE A 63 -14.49 -1.00 1.32
C PHE A 63 -15.56 -0.48 0.34
N ASN A 64 -15.79 -1.20 -0.74
CA ASN A 64 -16.83 -0.89 -1.73
C ASN A 64 -18.14 -1.66 -1.49
N ALA A 65 -18.24 -2.41 -0.39
CA ALA A 65 -19.44 -3.16 0.00
C ALA A 65 -20.48 -2.30 0.72
#